data_AF-A0AB72ZM03-F1
#
_entry.id   AF-A0AB72ZM03-F1
#
_cell.length_a   1.000
_cell.length_b   1.000
_cell.length_c   1.000
_cell.angle_alpha   90.00
_cell.angle_beta   90.00
_cell.angle_gamma   90.00
#
_symmetry.space_group_name_H-M   'P 1'
#
loop_
_entity.id
_entity.type
_entity.pdbx_description
1 polymer ?
#
loop_
_entity_poly.entity_id
_entity_poly.type
_entity_poly.pdbx_seq_one_letter_code
_entity_poly.pdbx_strand_id
1 'polypeptide(L)'
;MPLGRITLQDMLIPGLALLGLTAIFQFFGQPEPWVESLLQPSTFTQILLVITICVFAPISEEIIFRGFLLNAGIGFGRRGRLLAVVITSLLFALVHTQYLYPATFVSLFVFSAILCEVRIRTGSLLMPMVLHSANNIASVAWVLTLS
;
A
#
# COMPACT_ATOMS: atom_id res chain seq x y z
N MET A 1 -4.24 -20.12 -3.27
CA MET A 1 -3.85 -18.73 -3.59
C MET A 1 -2.46 -18.74 -4.21
N PRO A 2 -2.32 -18.60 -5.54
CA PRO A 2 -0.99 -18.59 -6.16
C PRO A 2 -0.24 -17.30 -5.83
N LEU A 3 1.04 -17.40 -5.46
CA LEU A 3 1.95 -16.26 -5.33
C LEU A 3 2.07 -15.49 -6.65
N GLY A 4 1.98 -16.19 -7.78
CA GLY A 4 2.07 -15.60 -9.11
C GLY A 4 3.50 -15.27 -9.53
N ARG A 5 3.65 -14.39 -10.53
CA ARG A 5 4.93 -13.95 -11.09
C ARG A 5 4.97 -12.42 -11.15
N ILE A 6 6.17 -11.87 -11.32
CA ILE A 6 6.37 -10.45 -11.57
C ILE A 6 6.48 -10.24 -13.08
N THR A 7 5.73 -9.29 -13.61
CA THR A 7 5.70 -8.93 -15.04
C THR A 7 5.83 -7.43 -15.18
N LEU A 8 6.97 -6.96 -15.72
CA LEU A 8 7.29 -5.54 -15.81
C LEU A 8 6.24 -4.74 -16.62
N GLN A 9 5.66 -5.34 -17.65
CA GLN A 9 4.62 -4.72 -18.47
C GLN A 9 3.39 -4.34 -17.64
N ASP A 10 3.07 -5.13 -16.62
CA ASP A 10 1.93 -4.89 -15.73
C ASP A 10 2.26 -3.90 -14.60
N MET A 11 3.53 -3.46 -14.48
CA MET A 11 3.97 -2.55 -13.42
C MET A 11 3.85 -1.08 -13.81
N LEU A 12 3.93 -0.73 -15.10
CA LEU A 12 4.10 0.66 -15.51
C LEU A 12 2.92 1.55 -15.08
N ILE A 13 1.70 1.22 -15.51
CA ILE A 13 0.51 2.01 -15.20
C ILE A 13 0.24 2.08 -13.68
N PRO A 14 0.16 0.96 -12.93
CA PRO A 14 -0.08 1.04 -11.51
C PRO A 14 1.09 1.70 -10.76
N GLY A 15 2.33 1.49 -11.19
CA GLY A 15 3.50 2.18 -10.63
C GLY A 15 3.41 3.69 -10.80
N LEU A 16 3.07 4.19 -11.99
CA LEU A 16 2.84 5.63 -12.23
C LEU A 16 1.67 6.17 -11.42
N ALA A 17 0.58 5.41 -11.28
CA ALA A 17 -0.56 5.81 -10.47
C ALA A 17 -0.17 5.95 -8.99
N LEU A 18 0.58 5.00 -8.45
CA LEU A 18 1.08 5.03 -7.08
C LEU A 18 2.09 6.17 -6.87
N LEU A 19 3.02 6.36 -7.80
CA LEU A 19 3.96 7.48 -7.76
C LEU A 19 3.24 8.84 -7.79
N GLY A 20 2.23 8.99 -8.66
CA GLY A 20 1.41 10.19 -8.72
C GLY A 20 0.64 10.44 -7.44
N LEU A 21 0.01 9.40 -6.87
CA LEU A 21 -0.70 9.49 -5.59
C LEU A 21 0.24 9.90 -4.45
N THR A 22 1.39 9.25 -4.36
CA THR A 22 2.42 9.54 -3.35
C THR A 22 2.98 10.95 -3.52
N ALA A 23 3.25 11.39 -4.74
CA ALA A 23 3.70 12.76 -5.01
C ALA A 23 2.64 13.80 -4.59
N ILE A 24 1.37 13.60 -4.97
CA ILE A 24 0.28 14.49 -4.56
C ILE A 24 0.24 14.61 -3.04
N PHE A 25 0.35 13.50 -2.33
CA PHE A 25 0.30 13.50 -0.87
C PHE A 25 1.56 14.11 -0.24
N GLN A 26 2.75 13.91 -0.82
CA GLN A 26 4.00 14.51 -0.32
C GLN A 26 4.06 16.03 -0.50
N PHE A 27 3.54 16.56 -1.61
CA PHE A 27 3.59 18.00 -1.90
C PHE A 27 2.41 18.79 -1.32
N PHE A 28 1.23 18.17 -1.17
CA PHE A 28 0.00 18.85 -0.76
C PHE A 28 -0.64 18.29 0.51
N GLY A 29 -0.21 17.11 0.97
CA GLY A 29 -0.73 16.47 2.17
C GLY A 29 -0.17 17.10 3.45
N GLN A 30 -0.88 16.84 4.55
CA GLN A 30 -0.41 17.23 5.88
C GLN A 30 0.55 16.15 6.41
N PRO A 31 1.71 16.54 6.98
CA PRO A 31 2.63 15.59 7.58
C PRO A 31 1.97 14.93 8.79
N GLU A 32 1.93 13.61 8.81
CA GLU A 32 1.26 12.84 9.85
C GLU A 32 2.12 12.75 11.11
N PRO A 33 1.56 12.93 12.32
CA PRO A 33 2.36 13.02 13.56
C PRO A 33 3.23 11.79 13.84
N TRP A 34 2.74 10.60 13.49
CA TRP A 34 3.50 9.36 13.68
C TRP A 34 4.79 9.32 12.83
N VAL A 35 4.92 10.12 11.79
CA VAL A 35 6.11 10.18 10.94
C VAL A 35 7.34 10.62 11.73
N GLU A 36 7.17 11.46 12.76
CA GLU A 36 8.26 11.85 13.66
C GLU A 36 8.88 10.64 14.37
N SER A 37 8.10 9.58 14.62
CA SER A 37 8.61 8.34 15.21
C SER A 37 9.65 7.62 14.36
N LEU A 38 9.78 7.95 13.07
CA LEU A 38 10.87 7.44 12.22
C LEU A 38 12.21 8.16 12.45
N LEU A 39 12.18 9.40 12.98
CA LEU A 39 13.36 10.26 13.06
C LEU A 39 14.00 10.28 14.46
N GLN A 40 13.21 10.01 15.49
CA GLN A 40 13.66 10.04 16.90
C GLN A 40 14.51 8.82 17.36
N PRO A 41 14.32 7.58 16.87
CA PRO A 41 15.04 6.42 17.38
C PRO A 41 16.54 6.40 17.05
N SER A 42 17.29 5.51 17.72
CA SER A 42 18.68 5.21 17.34
C SER A 42 18.78 4.71 15.89
N THR A 43 19.94 4.88 15.23
CA THR A 43 20.15 4.41 13.86
C THR A 43 19.82 2.92 13.68
N PHE A 44 20.18 2.08 14.65
CA PHE A 44 19.85 0.66 14.60
C PHE A 44 18.33 0.42 14.61
N THR A 45 17.61 1.08 15.52
CA THR A 45 16.15 1.00 15.60
C THR A 45 15.47 1.53 14.34
N GLN A 46 15.98 2.63 13.78
CA GLN A 46 15.49 3.22 12.55
C GLN A 46 15.62 2.24 11.37
N ILE A 47 16.77 1.56 11.23
CA ILE A 47 16.97 0.54 10.18
C ILE A 47 15.93 -0.59 10.33
N LEU A 48 15.70 -1.09 11.54
CA LEU A 48 14.70 -2.13 11.78
C LEU A 48 13.27 -1.67 11.43
N LEU A 49 12.94 -0.42 11.75
CA LEU A 49 11.65 0.18 11.43
C LEU A 49 11.46 0.32 9.91
N VAL A 50 12.48 0.78 9.19
CA VAL A 50 12.47 0.88 7.72
C VAL A 50 12.28 -0.50 7.09
N ILE A 51 13.01 -1.52 7.54
CA ILE A 51 12.83 -2.90 7.04
C ILE A 51 11.40 -3.39 7.31
N THR A 52 10.84 -3.08 8.48
CA THR A 52 9.47 -3.45 8.85
C THR A 52 8.45 -2.79 7.92
N ILE A 53 8.53 -1.47 7.73
CA ILE A 53 7.60 -0.68 6.90
C ILE A 53 7.72 -1.04 5.41
N CYS A 54 8.94 -1.30 4.92
CA CYS A 54 9.18 -1.49 3.49
C CYS A 54 9.10 -2.96 3.05
N VAL A 55 9.21 -3.93 3.95
CA VAL A 55 9.25 -5.36 3.60
C VAL A 55 8.20 -6.15 4.35
N PHE A 56 8.28 -6.22 5.68
CA PHE A 56 7.43 -7.13 6.45
C PHE A 56 5.96 -6.72 6.45
N ALA A 57 5.68 -5.42 6.59
CA ALA A 57 4.31 -4.88 6.55
C ALA A 57 3.66 -5.12 5.17
N PRO A 58 4.23 -4.71 4.02
CA PRO A 58 3.67 -4.98 2.70
C PRO A 58 3.40 -6.48 2.45
N ILE A 59 4.32 -7.37 2.81
CA ILE A 59 4.12 -8.81 2.63
C ILE A 59 2.91 -9.29 3.43
N SER A 60 2.85 -8.93 4.72
CA SER A 60 1.80 -9.36 5.63
C SER A 60 0.43 -8.80 5.21
N GLU A 61 0.39 -7.51 4.88
CA GLU A 61 -0.81 -6.82 4.45
C GLU A 61 -1.33 -7.37 3.12
N GLU A 62 -0.48 -7.59 2.12
CA GLU A 62 -0.93 -8.16 0.85
C GLU A 62 -1.50 -9.58 1.02
N ILE A 63 -0.89 -10.41 1.87
CA ILE A 63 -1.42 -11.73 2.20
C ILE A 63 -2.83 -11.62 2.80
N ILE A 64 -3.02 -10.75 3.80
CA ILE A 64 -4.32 -10.58 4.48
C ILE A 64 -5.36 -9.97 3.54
N PHE A 65 -5.07 -8.81 2.97
CA PHE A 65 -6.04 -8.01 2.24
C PHE A 65 -6.29 -8.54 0.82
N ARG A 66 -5.26 -8.90 0.07
CA ARG A 66 -5.40 -9.31 -1.34
C ARG A 66 -5.44 -10.82 -1.47
N GLY A 67 -4.77 -11.51 -0.54
CA GLY A 67 -4.72 -12.96 -0.49
C GLY A 67 -5.97 -13.61 0.10
N PHE A 68 -6.54 -13.05 1.16
CA PHE A 68 -7.76 -13.59 1.78
C PHE A 68 -8.97 -12.71 1.52
N LEU A 69 -8.97 -11.46 1.96
CA LEU A 69 -10.18 -10.62 1.99
C LEU A 69 -10.71 -10.31 0.57
N LEU A 70 -9.86 -9.83 -0.33
CA LEU A 70 -10.25 -9.59 -1.72
C LEU A 70 -10.65 -10.89 -2.42
N ASN A 71 -9.84 -11.95 -2.29
CA ASN A 71 -10.11 -13.23 -2.92
C ASN A 71 -11.44 -13.86 -2.47
N ALA A 72 -11.91 -13.56 -1.25
CA ALA A 72 -13.20 -14.01 -0.76
C ALA A 72 -14.39 -13.46 -1.58
N GLY A 73 -14.25 -12.30 -2.24
CA GLY A 73 -15.35 -11.64 -2.94
C GLY A 73 -15.26 -11.59 -4.47
N ILE A 74 -14.07 -11.71 -5.06
CA ILE A 74 -13.85 -11.50 -6.51
C ILE A 74 -14.54 -12.52 -7.43
N GLY A 75 -14.91 -13.69 -6.91
CA GLY A 75 -15.58 -14.77 -7.67
C GLY A 75 -17.08 -14.54 -7.91
N PHE A 76 -17.71 -13.61 -7.20
CA PHE A 76 -19.17 -13.39 -7.23
C PHE A 76 -19.63 -12.46 -8.37
N GLY A 77 -19.02 -12.60 -9.55
CA GLY A 77 -19.32 -11.77 -10.72
C GLY A 77 -18.90 -10.30 -10.58
N ARG A 78 -19.39 -9.44 -11.48
CA ARG A 78 -18.95 -8.02 -11.56
C ARG A 78 -19.28 -7.24 -10.29
N ARG A 79 -20.48 -7.40 -9.74
CA ARG A 79 -20.91 -6.71 -8.51
C ARG A 79 -20.12 -7.19 -7.30
N GLY A 80 -19.92 -8.51 -7.18
CA GLY A 80 -19.11 -9.09 -6.10
C GLY A 80 -17.67 -8.59 -6.12
N ARG A 81 -17.05 -8.55 -7.31
CA ARG A 81 -15.71 -7.98 -7.50
C ARG A 81 -15.63 -6.51 -7.05
N LEU A 82 -16.59 -5.68 -7.47
CA LEU A 82 -16.60 -4.27 -7.07
C LEU A 82 -16.73 -4.12 -5.55
N LEU A 83 -17.65 -4.87 -4.93
CA LEU A 83 -17.82 -4.85 -3.48
C LEU A 83 -16.57 -5.33 -2.75
N ALA A 84 -15.90 -6.37 -3.27
CA ALA A 84 -14.66 -6.87 -2.69
C ALA A 84 -13.55 -5.81 -2.72
N VAL A 85 -13.39 -5.09 -3.83
CA VAL A 85 -12.43 -3.97 -3.94
C VAL A 85 -12.75 -2.88 -2.93
N VAL A 86 -14.01 -2.43 -2.86
CA VAL A 86 -14.43 -1.36 -1.96
C VAL A 86 -14.25 -1.76 -0.50
N ILE A 87 -14.72 -2.93 -0.10
CA ILE A 87 -14.63 -3.41 1.29
C ILE A 87 -13.16 -3.61 1.69
N THR A 88 -12.35 -4.26 0.85
CA THR A 88 -10.91 -4.42 1.11
C THR A 88 -10.22 -3.07 1.25
N SER A 89 -10.56 -2.09 0.42
CA SER A 89 -9.95 -0.76 0.45
C SER A 89 -10.37 0.06 1.66
N LEU A 90 -11.65 -0.02 2.06
CA LEU A 90 -12.15 0.62 3.28
C LEU A 90 -11.49 0.01 4.52
N LEU A 91 -11.48 -1.32 4.64
CA LEU A 91 -10.88 -1.98 5.79
C LEU A 91 -9.37 -1.72 5.85
N PHE A 92 -8.69 -1.71 4.71
CA PHE A 92 -7.27 -1.33 4.65
C PHE A 92 -7.06 0.07 5.23
N ALA A 93 -7.80 1.08 4.76
CA ALA A 93 -7.66 2.44 5.29
C ALA A 93 -8.00 2.52 6.79
N LEU A 94 -9.05 1.83 7.25
CA LEU A 94 -9.53 1.92 8.64
C LEU A 94 -8.63 1.25 9.67
N VAL A 95 -7.88 0.20 9.30
CA VAL A 95 -6.93 -0.44 10.25
C VAL A 95 -5.67 0.41 10.49
N HIS A 96 -5.42 1.40 9.64
CA HIS A 96 -4.27 2.31 9.75
C HIS A 96 -4.59 3.45 10.74
N THR A 97 -4.83 3.09 12.00
CA THR A 97 -5.30 4.00 13.06
C THR A 97 -4.24 4.99 13.55
N GLN A 98 -2.98 4.82 13.14
CA GLN A 98 -1.91 5.77 13.43
C GLN A 98 -2.03 7.09 12.64
N TYR A 99 -2.82 7.10 11.58
CA TYR A 99 -3.06 8.30 10.77
C TYR A 99 -4.20 9.11 11.36
N LEU A 100 -4.07 10.44 11.31
CA LEU A 100 -5.03 11.37 11.92
C LEU A 100 -5.87 12.08 10.86
N TYR A 101 -5.30 12.42 9.70
CA TYR A 101 -5.94 13.32 8.77
C TYR A 101 -6.86 12.59 7.78
N PRO A 102 -8.11 13.06 7.57
CA PRO A 102 -9.05 12.42 6.64
C PRO A 102 -8.52 12.27 5.21
N ALA A 103 -7.73 13.23 4.73
CA ALA A 103 -7.11 13.18 3.41
C ALA A 103 -6.19 11.95 3.26
N THR A 104 -5.51 11.54 4.33
CA THR A 104 -4.62 10.38 4.32
C THR A 104 -5.41 9.09 4.25
N PHE A 105 -6.54 8.98 4.97
CA PHE A 105 -7.44 7.84 4.84
C PHE A 105 -7.99 7.69 3.41
N VAL A 106 -8.33 8.80 2.74
CA VAL A 106 -8.72 8.79 1.33
C VAL A 106 -7.56 8.31 0.45
N SER A 107 -6.34 8.77 0.70
CA SER A 107 -5.14 8.29 -0.02
C SER A 107 -4.92 6.79 0.18
N LEU A 108 -5.01 6.27 1.41
CA LEU A 108 -4.88 4.85 1.73
C LEU A 108 -5.97 4.00 1.07
N PHE A 109 -7.20 4.51 1.00
CA PHE A 109 -8.29 3.85 0.28
C PHE A 109 -7.97 3.74 -1.22
N VAL A 110 -7.55 4.83 -1.86
CA VAL A 110 -7.21 4.85 -3.29
C VAL A 110 -5.99 3.97 -3.57
N PHE A 111 -4.95 4.06 -2.74
CA PHE A 111 -3.78 3.18 -2.77
C PHE A 111 -4.20 1.71 -2.72
N SER A 112 -5.08 1.37 -1.79
CA SER A 112 -5.54 0.00 -1.63
C SER A 112 -6.33 -0.50 -2.83
N ALA A 113 -7.17 0.35 -3.42
CA ALA A 113 -7.95 0.04 -4.60
C ALA A 113 -7.06 -0.21 -5.83
N ILE A 114 -5.98 0.57 -6.01
CA ILE A 114 -4.99 0.35 -7.07
C ILE A 114 -4.36 -1.05 -6.92
N LEU A 115 -3.90 -1.41 -5.73
CA LEU A 115 -3.31 -2.73 -5.48
C LEU A 115 -4.31 -3.89 -5.65
N CYS A 116 -5.59 -3.67 -5.28
CA CYS A 116 -6.64 -4.65 -5.55
C CYS A 116 -6.80 -4.89 -7.06
N GLU A 117 -6.80 -3.83 -7.86
CA GLU A 117 -6.90 -3.95 -9.32
C GLU A 117 -5.67 -4.63 -9.92
N VAL A 118 -4.46 -4.34 -9.43
CA VAL A 118 -3.23 -5.06 -9.80
C VAL A 118 -3.40 -6.56 -9.54
N ARG A 119 -3.86 -6.93 -8.34
CA ARG A 119 -4.09 -8.33 -7.97
C ARG A 119 -5.09 -9.01 -8.90
N ILE A 120 -6.20 -8.34 -9.22
CA ILE A 120 -7.27 -8.87 -10.09
C ILE A 120 -6.76 -9.07 -11.53
N ARG A 121 -6.03 -8.09 -12.08
CA ARG A 121 -5.55 -8.15 -13.47
C ARG A 121 -4.45 -9.18 -13.67
N THR A 122 -3.50 -9.22 -12.75
CA THR A 122 -2.30 -10.05 -12.89
C THR A 122 -2.50 -11.47 -12.37
N GLY A 123 -3.49 -11.69 -11.49
CA GLY A 123 -3.61 -12.94 -10.74
C GLY A 123 -2.40 -13.24 -9.84
N SER A 124 -1.51 -12.26 -9.65
CA SER A 124 -0.24 -12.37 -8.90
C SER A 124 -0.33 -11.63 -7.58
N LEU A 125 0.18 -12.24 -6.51
CA LEU A 125 0.28 -11.62 -5.20
C LEU A 125 1.64 -10.93 -5.03
N LEU A 126 2.67 -11.43 -5.73
CA LEU A 126 3.99 -10.79 -5.76
C LEU A 126 3.95 -9.40 -6.42
N MET A 127 3.09 -9.19 -7.42
CA MET A 127 2.94 -7.90 -8.10
C MET A 127 2.54 -6.76 -7.15
N PRO A 128 1.41 -6.83 -6.42
CA PRO A 128 1.06 -5.79 -5.47
C PRO A 128 2.05 -5.71 -4.30
N MET A 129 2.67 -6.81 -3.86
CA MET A 129 3.71 -6.77 -2.82
C MET A 129 4.89 -5.88 -3.23
N VAL A 130 5.42 -6.07 -4.44
CA VAL A 130 6.55 -5.29 -4.94
C VAL A 130 6.17 -3.83 -5.12
N LEU A 131 4.99 -3.55 -5.67
CA LEU A 131 4.51 -2.16 -5.84
C LEU A 131 4.27 -1.47 -4.49
N HIS A 132 3.73 -2.18 -3.51
CA HIS A 132 3.52 -1.68 -2.15
C HIS A 132 4.86 -1.38 -1.47
N SER A 133 5.79 -2.34 -1.47
CA SER A 133 7.15 -2.13 -0.96
C SER A 133 7.85 -0.95 -1.64
N ALA A 134 7.78 -0.84 -2.97
CA ALA A 134 8.36 0.27 -3.71
C ALA A 134 7.76 1.63 -3.31
N ASN A 135 6.43 1.69 -3.13
CA ASN A 135 5.75 2.90 -2.69
C ASN A 135 6.17 3.32 -1.26
N ASN A 136 6.28 2.34 -0.35
CA ASN A 136 6.73 2.58 1.02
C ASN A 136 8.19 3.06 1.05
N ILE A 137 9.07 2.44 0.25
CA ILE A 137 10.47 2.87 0.10
C ILE A 137 10.54 4.32 -0.39
N ALA A 138 9.80 4.68 -1.44
CA ALA A 138 9.79 6.04 -1.95
C ALA A 138 9.28 7.05 -0.90
N SER A 139 8.25 6.67 -0.14
CA SER A 139 7.67 7.51 0.91
C SER A 139 8.64 7.71 2.09
N VAL A 140 9.26 6.64 2.57
CA VAL A 140 10.25 6.68 3.66
C VAL A 140 11.51 7.42 3.23
N ALA A 141 12.01 7.18 2.02
CA ALA A 141 13.18 7.88 1.50
C ALA A 141 12.95 9.40 1.45
N TRP A 142 11.77 9.83 1.00
CA TRP A 142 11.39 11.25 1.04
C TRP A 142 11.44 11.82 2.45
N VAL A 143 10.80 11.16 3.42
CA VAL A 143 10.82 11.60 4.83
C VAL A 143 12.24 11.73 5.37
N LEU A 144 13.11 10.75 5.11
CA LEU A 144 14.51 10.77 5.56
C LEU A 144 15.37 11.83 4.86
N THR A 145 14.94 12.38 3.72
CA THR A 145 15.65 13.52 3.09
C THR A 145 15.24 14.87 3.67
N LEU A 146 14.16 14.93 4.47
CA LEU A 146 13.69 16.14 5.13
C LEU A 146 14.27 16.34 6.54
N SER A 147 15.01 15.36 7.06
CA SER A 147 15.74 15.39 8.33
C SER A 147 17.18 15.80 8.15
#